data_AF-X1HTF1-F1
#
_entry.id   AF-X1HTF1-F1
#
_cell.length_a   1.000
_cell.length_b   1.000
_cell.length_c   1.000
_cell.angle_alpha   90.00
_cell.angle_beta   90.00
_cell.angle_gamma   90.00
#
_symmetry.space_group_name_H-M   'P 1'
#
loop_
_entity.id
_entity.type
_entity.pdbx_description
1 polymer ?
#
loop_
_entity_poly.entity_id
_entity_poly.type
_entity_poly.pdbx_seq_one_letter_code
_entity_poly.pdbx_strand_id
1 'polypeptide(L)'
;MDNGNLIRFLGIAKGSAFETEYQLLLAKDLNYITNEEYKFLIAKIQSIIRRLTNLIKSLKTRKPKTKNQKQVLNPKPVTRNLQQDDRRES
;
A
#
# COMPACT_ATOMS: atom_id res chain seq x y z
N MET A 1 6.89 -11.55 1.19
CA MET A 1 5.43 -11.66 1.32
C MET A 1 4.79 -10.80 0.24
N ASP A 2 3.90 -11.38 -0.54
CA ASP A 2 3.02 -10.66 -1.45
C ASP A 2 1.99 -9.83 -0.66
N ASN A 3 1.52 -8.73 -1.25
CA ASN A 3 0.50 -7.88 -0.62
C ASN A 3 -0.81 -8.63 -0.34
N GLY A 4 -1.11 -9.70 -1.10
CA GLY A 4 -2.29 -10.54 -0.92
C GLY A 4 -2.27 -11.27 0.43
N ASN A 5 -1.17 -11.97 0.73
CA ASN A 5 -0.97 -12.63 2.02
C ASN A 5 -0.99 -11.64 3.19
N LEU A 6 -0.35 -10.48 3.07
CA LEU A 6 -0.40 -9.45 4.12
C LEU A 6 -1.83 -8.96 4.37
N ILE A 7 -2.61 -8.69 3.32
CA ILE A 7 -4.03 -8.30 3.44
C ILE A 7 -4.84 -9.41 4.12
N ARG A 8 -4.59 -10.68 3.79
CA ARG A 8 -5.24 -11.83 4.44
C ARG A 8 -4.95 -11.88 5.93
N PHE A 9 -3.68 -11.76 6.33
CA PHE A 9 -3.30 -11.75 7.76
C PHE A 9 -3.92 -10.57 8.51
N LEU A 10 -3.96 -9.38 7.91
CA LEU A 10 -4.63 -8.23 8.51
C LEU A 10 -6.14 -8.41 8.62
N GLY A 11 -6.76 -9.12 7.68
CA GLY A 11 -8.16 -9.52 7.74
C GLY A 11 -8.45 -10.44 8.93
N ILE A 12 -7.61 -11.45 9.15
CA ILE A 12 -7.69 -12.35 10.30
C ILE A 12 -7.55 -11.55 11.60
N ALA A 13 -6.52 -10.70 11.71
CA ALA A 13 -6.31 -9.86 12.89
C ALA A 13 -7.51 -8.94 13.16
N LYS A 14 -8.17 -8.42 12.12
CA LYS A 14 -9.38 -7.61 12.26
C LYS A 14 -10.57 -8.44 12.77
N GLY A 15 -10.72 -9.68 12.29
CA GLY A 15 -11.71 -10.63 12.79
C GLY A 15 -11.53 -10.91 14.28
N SER A 16 -10.32 -11.29 14.70
CA SER A 16 -9.99 -11.54 16.11
C SER A 16 -10.20 -10.31 17.00
N ALA A 17 -9.99 -9.10 16.47
CA ALA A 17 -10.28 -7.87 17.20
C ALA A 17 -11.78 -7.66 17.44
N PHE A 18 -12.65 -8.01 16.47
CA PHE A 18 -14.10 -7.98 16.67
C PHE A 18 -14.59 -9.06 17.64
N GLU A 19 -13.98 -10.25 17.60
CA GLU A 19 -14.27 -11.30 18.59
C GLU A 19 -13.91 -10.84 20.00
N THR A 20 -12.76 -10.17 20.17
CA THR A 20 -12.34 -9.57 21.44
C THR A 20 -13.31 -8.47 21.88
N GLU A 21 -13.76 -7.61 20.96
CA GLU A 21 -14.76 -6.57 21.24
C GLU A 21 -16.06 -7.17 21.80
N TYR A 22 -16.54 -8.26 21.19
CA TYR A 22 -17.71 -8.98 21.66
C TYR A 22 -17.48 -9.63 23.04
N GLN A 23 -16.33 -10.27 23.25
CA GLN A 23 -15.97 -10.85 24.55
C GLN A 23 -15.89 -9.80 25.67
N LEU A 24 -15.41 -8.59 25.38
CA LEU A 24 -15.39 -7.47 26.34
C LEU A 24 -16.81 -7.03 26.71
N LEU A 25 -17.71 -6.95 25.74
CA LEU A 25 -19.12 -6.63 25.99
C LEU A 25 -19.75 -7.69 26.90
N LEU A 26 -19.55 -8.97 26.58
CA LEU A 26 -20.07 -10.09 27.38
C LEU A 26 -19.47 -10.10 28.80
N ALA A 27 -18.17 -9.88 28.93
CA ALA A 27 -17.50 -9.81 30.23
C ALA A 27 -18.06 -8.69 31.11
N LYS A 28 -18.39 -7.53 30.53
CA LYS A 28 -19.08 -6.44 31.23
C LYS A 28 -20.49 -6.87 31.65
N ASP A 29 -21.27 -7.46 30.75
CA ASP A 29 -22.65 -7.87 31.03
C ASP A 29 -22.74 -8.95 32.11
N LEU A 30 -21.73 -9.82 32.21
CA LEU A 30 -21.59 -10.83 33.26
C LEU A 30 -20.91 -10.30 34.54
N ASN A 31 -20.62 -9.01 34.62
CA ASN A 31 -19.92 -8.36 35.74
C ASN A 31 -18.54 -8.97 36.07
N TYR A 32 -17.84 -9.52 35.08
CA TYR A 32 -16.44 -9.96 35.22
C TYR A 32 -15.43 -8.82 35.15
N ILE A 33 -15.83 -7.68 34.57
CA ILE A 33 -15.05 -6.44 34.53
C ILE A 33 -15.94 -5.25 34.91
N THR A 34 -15.33 -4.22 35.47
CA THR A 34 -16.01 -2.95 35.79
C THR A 34 -16.39 -2.17 34.53
N ASN A 35 -17.32 -1.22 34.67
CA ASN A 35 -17.69 -0.33 33.58
C ASN A 35 -16.50 0.55 33.14
N GLU A 36 -15.63 0.92 34.08
CA GLU A 36 -14.43 1.73 33.85
C GLU A 36 -13.39 0.93 33.04
N GLU A 37 -13.12 -0.33 33.42
CA GLU A 37 -12.26 -1.23 32.66
C GLU A 37 -12.82 -1.48 31.25
N TYR A 38 -14.13 -1.74 31.14
CA TYR A 38 -14.78 -1.91 29.84
C TYR A 38 -14.59 -0.67 28.95
N LYS A 39 -14.89 0.53 29.45
CA LYS A 39 -14.73 1.79 28.70
C LYS A 39 -13.28 2.01 28.22
N PHE A 40 -12.30 1.65 29.04
CA PHE A 40 -10.90 1.73 28.68
C PHE A 40 -10.50 0.72 27.60
N LEU A 41 -10.92 -0.55 27.75
CA LEU A 41 -10.57 -1.63 26.84
C LEU A 41 -11.29 -1.51 25.50
N ILE A 42 -12.58 -1.13 25.50
CA ILE A 42 -13.37 -0.93 24.28
C ILE A 42 -12.79 0.20 23.41
N ALA A 43 -12.32 1.29 24.03
CA ALA A 43 -11.68 2.38 23.28
C ALA A 43 -10.39 1.91 22.57
N LYS A 44 -9.62 1.03 23.22
CA LYS A 44 -8.42 0.44 22.62
C LYS A 44 -8.75 -0.52 21.48
N ILE A 45 -9.72 -1.42 21.66
CA ILE A 45 -10.05 -2.40 20.61
C ILE A 45 -10.61 -1.70 19.37
N GLN A 46 -11.46 -0.69 19.54
CA GLN A 46 -11.99 0.12 18.43
C GLN A 46 -10.88 0.90 17.69
N SER A 47 -9.90 1.42 18.42
CA SER A 47 -8.72 2.04 17.81
C SER A 47 -7.93 1.04 16.96
N ILE A 48 -7.73 -0.19 17.43
CA ILE A 48 -7.06 -1.27 16.69
C ILE A 48 -7.85 -1.63 15.43
N ILE A 49 -9.16 -1.86 15.55
CA ILE A 49 -10.05 -2.18 14.41
C ILE A 49 -9.96 -1.08 13.33
N ARG A 50 -9.99 0.19 13.73
CA ARG A 50 -9.84 1.33 12.82
C ARG A 50 -8.47 1.36 12.14
N ARG A 51 -7.39 1.12 12.88
CA ARG A 51 -6.02 1.06 12.32
C ARG A 51 -5.87 -0.08 11.30
N LEU A 52 -6.37 -1.28 11.63
CA LEU A 52 -6.35 -2.43 10.72
C LEU A 52 -7.17 -2.14 9.45
N THR A 53 -8.35 -1.55 9.60
CA THR A 53 -9.20 -1.17 8.47
C THR A 53 -8.50 -0.20 7.53
N ASN A 54 -7.89 0.86 8.08
CA ASN A 54 -7.18 1.86 7.30
C ASN A 54 -5.94 1.28 6.60
N LEU A 55 -5.22 0.38 7.29
CA LEU A 55 -4.05 -0.29 6.71
C LEU A 55 -4.44 -1.20 5.55
N ILE A 56 -5.48 -2.04 5.72
CA ILE A 56 -6.02 -2.89 4.65
C ILE A 56 -6.43 -2.02 3.45
N LYS A 57 -7.12 -0.90 3.69
CA LYS A 57 -7.53 0.03 2.63
C LYS A 57 -6.31 0.61 1.90
N SER A 58 -5.29 1.06 2.64
CA SER A 58 -4.06 1.62 2.07
C SER A 58 -3.30 0.61 1.21
N LEU A 59 -3.26 -0.67 1.62
CA LEU A 59 -2.58 -1.72 0.86
C LEU A 59 -3.33 -2.08 -0.43
N LYS A 60 -4.67 -2.06 -0.41
CA LYS A 60 -5.51 -2.29 -1.60
C LYS A 60 -5.42 -1.17 -2.65
N THR A 61 -5.17 0.07 -2.22
CA THR A 61 -5.15 1.24 -3.14
C THR A 61 -3.79 1.53 -3.77
N ARG A 62 -2.71 0.83 -3.36
CA ARG A 62 -1.38 0.98 -3.99
C ARG A 62 -1.41 0.45 -5.42
N LYS A 63 -1.53 1.34 -6.40
CA LYS A 63 -1.27 1.02 -7.82
C LYS A 63 0.22 0.66 -7.97
N PRO A 64 0.59 -0.34 -8.78
CA PRO A 64 1.99 -0.58 -9.12
C PRO A 64 2.56 0.68 -9.79
N LYS A 65 3.74 1.14 -9.35
CA LYS A 65 4.47 2.21 -10.05
C LYS A 65 4.84 1.68 -11.44
N THR A 66 4.08 2.05 -12.46
CA THR A 66 4.45 1.80 -13.86
C THR A 66 5.70 2.62 -14.17
N LYS A 67 6.86 1.98 -14.28
CA LYS A 67 8.05 2.59 -14.87
C LYS A 67 7.82 2.68 -16.38
N ASN A 68 7.34 3.82 -16.87
CA ASN A 68 7.36 4.14 -18.30
C ASN A 68 7.61 5.64 -18.49
N GLN A 69 8.89 6.01 -18.51
CA GLN A 69 9.37 7.17 -19.25
C GLN A 69 10.32 6.62 -20.31
N LYS A 70 9.78 6.35 -21.51
CA LYS A 70 10.64 6.21 -22.69
C LYS A 70 11.18 7.61 -22.97
N GLN A 71 12.46 7.83 -22.69
CA GLN A 71 13.18 8.99 -23.20
C GLN A 71 13.27 8.82 -24.72
N VAL A 72 12.44 9.54 -25.46
CA VAL A 72 12.56 9.64 -26.91
C VAL A 72 13.77 10.53 -27.16
N LEU A 73 14.93 9.92 -27.43
CA LEU A 73 16.14 10.67 -27.78
C LEU A 73 15.97 11.17 -29.23
N ASN A 74 15.92 12.49 -29.41
CA ASN A 74 15.83 13.14 -30.71
C ASN A 74 16.89 12.60 -31.70
N PRO A 75 16.56 12.38 -32.99
CA PRO A 75 17.61 12.19 -33.99
C PRO A 75 18.38 13.51 -34.19
N LYS A 76 19.71 13.44 -34.11
CA LYS A 76 20.63 14.56 -34.37
C LYS A 76 20.44 15.08 -35.81
N PRO A 77 20.62 16.39 -36.08
CA PRO A 77 20.61 16.89 -37.45
C PRO A 77 21.82 16.33 -38.21
N VAL A 78 21.56 15.81 -39.41
CA VAL A 78 22.60 15.33 -40.34
C VAL A 78 23.33 16.54 -40.92
N THR A 79 24.60 16.72 -40.59
CA THR A 79 25.50 17.62 -41.32
C THR A 79 26.10 16.88 -42.52
N ARG A 80 25.78 17.33 -43.74
CA ARG A 80 26.51 16.94 -44.96
C ARG A 80 27.94 17.47 -44.85
N ASN A 81 28.92 16.58 -44.75
CA ASN A 81 30.32 16.95 -44.98
C ASN A 81 30.59 16.90 -46.50
N LEU A 82 31.11 18.02 -47.00
CA LEU A 82 31.63 18.18 -48.35
C LEU A 82 32.99 17.47 -48.39
N GLN A 83 33.09 16.32 -49.04
CA GLN A 83 34.37 15.72 -49.38
C GLN A 83 34.69 16.05 -50.84
N GLN A 84 35.79 16.75 -51.02
CA GLN A 84 36.40 17.11 -52.30
C GLN A 84 36.79 15.86 -53.08
N ASP A 85 36.48 15.81 -54.37
CA ASP A 85 37.18 14.97 -55.34
C ASP A 85 37.98 15.89 -56.27
N ASP A 86 39.21 16.18 -55.85
CA ASP A 86 40.30 16.50 -56.76
C ASP A 86 40.77 15.19 -57.40
N ARG A 87 40.44 14.95 -58.66
CA ARG A 87 41.30 14.15 -59.57
C ARG A 87 41.32 14.75 -60.96
N ARG A 88 42.53 15.18 -61.32
CA ARG A 88 43.01 15.50 -62.66
C ARG A 88 43.01 14.25 -63.51
N GLU A 89 42.63 14.38 -64.78
CA GLU A 89 43.29 13.76 -65.96
C GLU A 89 43.03 14.78 -67.11
N SER A 90 44.04 15.57 -67.48
CA SER A 90 44.99 15.34 -68.60
C SER A 90 44.43 15.78 -69.95
#